data_AF-A0A2G9T5I0-F1
#
_entry.id   AF-A0A2G9T5I0-F1
#
_cell.length_a   1.000
_cell.length_b   1.000
_cell.length_c   1.000
_cell.angle_alpha   90.00
_cell.angle_beta   90.00
_cell.angle_gamma   90.00
#
_symmetry.space_group_name_H-M   'P 1'
#
loop_
_entity.id
_entity.type
_entity.pdbx_description
1 polymer ?
#
loop_
_entity_poly.entity_id
_entity_poly.type
_entity_poly.pdbx_seq_one_letter_code
_entity_poly.pdbx_strand_id
1 'polypeptide(L)'
;LNEGFTMFIERKICGRLIGEDYRQFMAYNGWTNSLIPTVHEQFTPTHQFTKLIQDHTNVDPDVAFSCVPYEKGSALLFYLEQKLGGP
;
A
#
# COMPACT_ATOMS: atom_id res chain seq x y z
N LEU A 1 -5.51 -4.87 6.94
CA LEU A 1 -5.23 -4.27 8.26
C LEU A 1 -3.76 -4.43 8.62
N ASN A 2 -3.23 -5.64 8.72
CA ASN A 2 -1.82 -5.87 9.08
C ASN A 2 -0.84 -5.08 8.22
N GLU A 3 -0.74 -5.42 6.93
CA GLU A 3 0.36 -4.97 6.09
C GLU A 3 0.33 -3.48 5.74
N GLY A 4 -0.85 -2.91 5.49
CA GLY A 4 -0.99 -1.48 5.24
C GLY A 4 -0.52 -0.63 6.42
N PHE A 5 -0.83 -1.04 7.65
CA PHE A 5 -0.36 -0.37 8.86
C PHE A 5 1.15 -0.59 9.08
N THR A 6 1.64 -1.82 8.90
CA THR A 6 3.08 -2.13 8.98
C THR A 6 3.88 -1.25 8.02
N MET A 7 3.52 -1.19 6.74
CA MET A 7 4.19 -0.36 5.74
C MET A 7 4.12 1.14 6.07
N PHE A 8 2.98 1.61 6.57
CA PHE A 8 2.83 3.01 6.99
C PHE A 8 3.75 3.36 8.17
N ILE A 9 3.82 2.48 9.18
CA ILE A 9 4.69 2.66 10.35
C ILE A 9 6.16 2.55 9.96
N GLU A 10 6.54 1.57 9.13
CA GLU A 10 7.89 1.41 8.59
C GLU A 10 8.37 2.71 7.93
N ARG A 11 7.54 3.26 7.03
CA ARG A 11 7.82 4.55 6.36
C ARG A 11 7.95 5.70 7.37
N LYS A 12 7.14 5.74 8.43
CA LYS A 12 7.31 6.74 9.51
C LYS A 12 8.63 6.56 10.25
N ILE A 13 9.07 5.33 10.53
CA ILE A 13 10.37 5.06 11.15
C ILE A 13 11.49 5.55 10.24
N CYS A 14 11.45 5.23 8.94
CA CYS A 14 12.41 5.76 7.96
C CYS A 14 12.39 7.29 7.89
N GLY A 15 11.21 7.92 7.97
CA GLY A 15 11.07 9.37 8.04
C GLY A 15 11.76 9.99 9.25
N ARG A 16 11.76 9.29 10.40
CA ARG A 16 12.47 9.71 11.61
C ARG A 16 13.98 9.47 11.55
N LEU A 17 14.43 8.39 10.91
CA LEU A 17 15.84 8.01 10.86
C LEU A 17 16.62 8.76 9.76
N ILE A 18 15.98 9.00 8.61
CA ILE A 18 16.63 9.53 7.41
C ILE A 18 16.09 10.92 7.08
N GLY A 19 14.77 11.10 7.08
CA GLY A 19 14.12 12.38 6.83
C GLY A 19 12.76 12.26 6.16
N GLU A 20 11.93 13.29 6.28
CA GLU A 20 10.57 13.30 5.72
C GLU A 20 10.56 13.14 4.19
N ASP A 21 11.51 13.74 3.47
CA ASP A 21 11.64 13.58 2.02
C ASP A 21 11.86 12.12 1.61
N TYR A 22 12.57 11.35 2.44
CA TYR A 22 12.77 9.93 2.19
C TYR A 22 11.48 9.13 2.42
N ARG A 23 10.69 9.48 3.44
CA ARG A 23 9.36 8.90 3.67
C ARG A 23 8.43 9.16 2.48
N GLN A 24 8.40 10.39 1.99
CA GLN A 24 7.62 10.80 0.81
C GLN A 24 8.07 10.03 -0.44
N PHE A 25 9.38 9.92 -0.65
CA PHE A 25 9.96 9.15 -1.74
C PHE A 25 9.54 7.67 -1.69
N MET A 26 9.61 7.03 -0.52
CA MET A 26 9.17 5.63 -0.35
C MET A 26 7.68 5.46 -0.67
N ALA A 27 6.82 6.37 -0.19
CA ALA A 27 5.39 6.33 -0.48
C ALA A 27 5.10 6.51 -1.98
N TYR A 28 5.79 7.46 -2.62
CA TYR A 28 5.67 7.69 -4.06
C TYR A 28 6.15 6.48 -4.89
N ASN A 29 7.29 5.89 -4.51
CA ASN A 29 7.83 4.71 -5.18
C ASN A 29 6.88 3.51 -5.05
N GLY A 30 6.33 3.25 -3.86
CA GLY A 30 5.36 2.18 -3.65
C GLY A 30 4.08 2.37 -4.46
N TRP A 31 3.62 3.62 -4.62
CA TRP A 31 2.49 3.94 -5.51
C TRP A 31 2.82 3.70 -6.99
N THR A 32 3.86 4.37 -7.48
CA THR A 32 4.15 4.47 -8.92
C THR A 32 4.79 3.20 -9.49
N ASN A 33 5.72 2.60 -8.75
CA ASN A 33 6.55 1.50 -9.24
C ASN A 33 6.11 0.13 -8.70
N SER A 34 5.14 0.07 -7.78
CA SER A 34 4.62 -1.20 -7.26
C SER A 34 3.11 -1.32 -7.44
N LEU A 35 2.32 -0.42 -6.85
CA LEU A 35 0.86 -0.55 -6.87
C LEU A 35 0.26 -0.40 -8.27
N ILE A 36 0.65 0.64 -9.02
CA ILE A 36 0.14 0.87 -10.38
C ILE A 36 0.44 -0.33 -11.30
N PRO A 37 1.69 -0.80 -11.44
CA PRO A 37 2.00 -1.98 -12.26
C PRO A 37 1.25 -3.23 -11.80
N THR A 38 1.16 -3.51 -10.51
CA THR A 38 0.40 -4.66 -10.01
C THR A 38 -1.09 -4.58 -10.40
N VAL A 39 -1.70 -3.39 -10.36
CA VAL A 39 -3.13 -3.23 -10.71
C VAL A 39 -3.37 -3.31 -12.23
N HIS A 40 -2.47 -2.76 -13.04
CA HIS A 40 -2.69 -2.58 -14.48
C HIS A 40 -2.02 -3.62 -15.38
N GLU A 41 -0.92 -4.22 -14.93
CA GLU A 41 -0.12 -5.16 -15.72
C GLU A 41 -0.22 -6.59 -15.22
N GLN A 42 -0.22 -6.81 -13.90
CA GLN A 42 -0.38 -8.14 -13.30
C GLN A 42 -1.85 -8.57 -13.19
N PHE A 43 -2.72 -7.61 -12.86
CA PHE A 43 -4.16 -7.82 -12.77
C PHE A 43 -4.90 -6.91 -13.78
N THR A 44 -6.15 -6.58 -13.47
CA THR A 44 -6.90 -5.50 -14.11
C THR A 44 -7.49 -4.58 -13.03
N PRO A 45 -7.83 -3.33 -13.35
CA PRO A 45 -8.42 -2.40 -12.38
C PRO A 45 -9.69 -2.88 -11.70
N THR A 46 -10.42 -3.82 -12.32
CA THR A 46 -11.66 -4.42 -11.80
C THR A 46 -11.46 -5.80 -11.17
N HIS A 47 -10.24 -6.35 -11.20
CA HIS A 47 -9.95 -7.67 -10.63
C HIS A 47 -10.17 -7.69 -9.11
N GLN A 48 -10.71 -8.80 -8.57
CA GLN A 48 -11.06 -8.90 -7.15
C GLN A 48 -9.89 -8.67 -6.19
N PHE A 49 -8.67 -9.12 -6.57
CA PHE A 49 -7.48 -8.93 -5.76
C PHE A 49 -6.87 -7.52 -5.83
N THR A 50 -7.45 -6.61 -6.62
CA THR A 50 -7.07 -5.18 -6.52
C THR A 50 -7.90 -4.45 -5.47
N LYS A 51 -8.95 -5.05 -4.89
CA LYS A 51 -9.69 -4.46 -3.77
C LYS A 51 -8.81 -4.40 -2.52
N LEU A 52 -9.00 -3.37 -1.69
CA LEU A 52 -8.30 -3.28 -0.39
C LEU A 52 -8.85 -4.28 0.64
N ILE A 53 -10.17 -4.52 0.59
CA ILE A 53 -10.82 -5.60 1.32
C ILE A 53 -11.13 -6.68 0.29
N GLN A 54 -10.34 -7.75 0.32
CA GLN A 54 -10.45 -8.89 -0.60
C GLN A 54 -11.38 -9.94 -0.01
N ASP A 55 -12.07 -10.67 -0.88
CA ASP A 55 -12.78 -11.90 -0.52
C ASP A 55 -11.86 -13.09 -0.85
N HIS A 56 -11.57 -13.91 0.15
CA HIS A 56 -10.72 -15.09 0.01
C HIS A 56 -11.51 -16.41 0.11
N THR A 57 -12.84 -16.35 0.02
CA THR A 57 -13.67 -17.55 0.07
C THR A 57 -13.31 -18.48 -1.09
N ASN A 58 -12.83 -19.69 -0.77
CA ASN A 58 -12.34 -20.68 -1.74
C ASN A 58 -11.19 -20.18 -2.64
N VAL A 59 -10.37 -19.25 -2.14
CA VAL A 59 -9.19 -18.75 -2.84
C VAL A 59 -7.94 -19.33 -2.22
N ASP A 60 -7.04 -19.83 -3.06
CA ASP A 60 -5.68 -20.19 -2.63
C ASP A 60 -4.93 -18.91 -2.20
N PRO A 61 -4.47 -18.81 -0.93
CA PRO A 61 -3.75 -17.64 -0.43
C PRO A 61 -2.56 -17.23 -1.30
N ASP A 62 -1.85 -18.20 -1.90
CA ASP A 62 -0.68 -17.92 -2.74
C ASP A 62 -1.06 -17.21 -4.04
N VAL A 63 -2.28 -17.44 -4.54
CA VAL A 63 -2.82 -16.80 -5.75
C VAL A 63 -3.32 -15.38 -5.46
N ALA A 64 -3.73 -15.10 -4.22
CA ALA A 64 -4.17 -13.76 -3.80
C ALA A 64 -3.02 -12.83 -3.41
N PHE A 65 -1.82 -13.38 -3.19
CA PHE A 65 -0.67 -12.63 -2.74
C PHE A 65 -0.24 -11.56 -3.75
N SER A 66 -0.10 -10.32 -3.28
CA SER A 66 0.38 -9.18 -4.07
C SER A 66 0.77 -8.00 -3.17
N CYS A 67 1.34 -6.95 -3.76
CA CYS A 67 1.62 -5.71 -3.04
C CYS A 67 0.36 -4.89 -2.70
N VAL A 68 -0.83 -5.27 -3.18
CA VAL A 68 -2.06 -4.47 -3.02
C VAL A 68 -2.39 -4.18 -1.55
N PRO A 69 -2.45 -5.17 -0.63
CA PRO A 69 -2.77 -4.90 0.78
C PRO A 69 -1.75 -4.01 1.49
N TYR A 70 -0.48 -4.07 1.05
CA TYR A 70 0.65 -3.29 1.54
C TYR A 70 0.53 -1.84 1.08
N GLU A 71 0.58 -1.62 -0.23
CA GLU A 71 0.70 -0.30 -0.83
C GLU A 71 -0.62 0.46 -0.82
N LYS A 72 -1.73 -0.19 -1.18
CA LYS A 72 -3.04 0.48 -1.15
C LYS A 72 -3.49 0.74 0.28
N GLY A 73 -3.14 -0.14 1.22
CA GLY A 73 -3.38 0.06 2.65
C GLY A 73 -2.57 1.23 3.21
N SER A 74 -1.26 1.27 2.92
CA SER A 74 -0.37 2.37 3.33
C SER A 74 -0.81 3.70 2.72
N ALA A 75 -1.19 3.71 1.43
CA ALA A 75 -1.67 4.90 0.73
C ALA A 75 -2.97 5.44 1.33
N LEU A 76 -3.91 4.58 1.74
CA LEU A 76 -5.12 5.03 2.45
C LEU A 76 -4.76 5.72 3.78
N LEU A 77 -3.87 5.13 4.58
CA LEU A 77 -3.46 5.72 5.85
C LEU A 77 -2.72 7.05 5.65
N PHE A 78 -1.87 7.13 4.63
CA PHE A 78 -1.18 8.36 4.26
C PHE A 78 -2.16 9.45 3.78
N TYR A 79 -3.16 9.09 2.98
CA TYR A 79 -4.25 10.00 2.60
C TYR A 79 -5.02 10.51 3.82
N LEU A 80 -5.38 9.63 4.75
CA LEU A 80 -6.07 10.01 5.99
C LEU A 80 -5.21 10.93 6.85
N GLU A 81 -3.91 10.64 6.99
CA GLU A 81 -2.96 11.51 7.69
C GLU A 81 -3.00 12.94 7.14
N GLN A 82 -2.88 13.10 5.81
CA GLN A 82 -2.93 14.41 5.15
C GLN A 82 -4.26 15.15 5.36
N LYS A 83 -5.37 14.42 5.56
CA LYS A 83 -6.69 15.02 5.81
C LYS A 83 -6.96 15.34 7.27
N LEU A 84 -6.30 14.64 8.18
CA LEU A 84 -6.51 14.75 9.62
C LEU A 84 -5.41 15.57 10.32
N GLY A 85 -4.52 16.21 9.54
CA GLY A 85 -3.55 17.19 10.04
C GLY A 85 -2.19 16.61 10.40
N GLY A 86 -1.79 15.48 9.82
CA GLY A 86 -0.40 15.02 9.82
C GLY A 86 0.23 15.10 8.41
N PRO A 87 1.54 14.92 8.25
CA PRO A 87 2.59 14.75 9.28
C PRO A 87 2.85 15.98 10.16
#